data_AF-A0A453AQU2-F1
#
_entry.id   AF-A0A453AQU2-F1
#
_cell.length_a   1.000
_cell.length_b   1.000
_cell.length_c   1.000
_cell.angle_alpha   90.00
_cell.angle_beta   90.00
_cell.angle_gamma   90.00
#
_symmetry.space_group_name_H-M   'P 1'
#
loop_
_entity.id
_entity.type
_entity.pdbx_description
1 polymer ?
#
loop_
_entity_poly.entity_id
_entity_poly.type
_entity_poly.pdbx_seq_one_letter_code
_entity_poly.pdbx_strand_id
1 'polypeptide(L)'
;TSPIPPPPSSAADGTMASVPGTRPAPLAAFASLLAARRFGAAKSMLPSLLTPTLLAVPFADLAAGSLPRAAPRHAVAAFHDMLFCAYADAGAPERAAEALDLTVSRLGSLDPRSLTSSLLSLRRTGHLLPAAELLRKALASCPGSITPLSASVVVDGFCKAGRMDDARRLLDEMPRHGVKLNACCYNSLLDSYTRQKNDGRVAEVLKEMESGGVEPTVGTYTILVDGLSMAGDISKVESVFDEMKRKNVAGDVYFYSAVINAYCRAGNVRRASEVFDECVGNGIEPNERTYGALINGFCKIGQIEAAEMLLTDMQLRGVGHNQIVFNTMIDGYCRLGMVDKALEIKAVMERMGIQLDVYTYNTLACGLCRVNRMEEAKKLLHIMTENGVESNYVSYTTLIGIHSKEGDMVEARRLFRDMEGKGSRPSVVTYNVMIDGYIKNGSIREAERFKKEMEKKGLVPDVYTYAAIVHGHCVNGKVDVALRLFEEMKLRGAKPNVVAYTAMISGLAKEGRSEEAFQLYDNMLAAGLTPDDTLYSMLVGSLHTDKRKHEIP
;
A
#
# COMPACT_ATOMS: atom_id res chain seq x y z
N THR A 1 -35.39 51.25 25.81
CA THR A 1 -36.64 51.27 25.03
C THR A 1 -36.33 52.04 23.76
N SER A 2 -36.31 51.45 22.57
CA SER A 2 -37.40 50.64 22.01
C SER A 2 -36.92 49.64 20.94
N PRO A 3 -37.75 48.63 20.62
CA PRO A 3 -37.43 47.50 19.75
C PRO A 3 -38.07 47.57 18.35
N ILE A 4 -37.55 46.69 17.48
CA ILE A 4 -38.04 46.06 16.22
C ILE A 4 -39.50 46.32 15.80
N PRO A 5 -39.77 46.44 14.47
CA PRO A 5 -40.97 45.90 13.86
C PRO A 5 -40.69 44.69 12.92
N PRO A 6 -41.60 43.68 12.86
CA PRO A 6 -41.48 42.44 12.08
C PRO A 6 -42.07 42.57 10.64
N PRO A 7 -42.01 41.53 9.79
CA PRO A 7 -42.07 41.64 8.32
C PRO A 7 -43.49 41.41 7.75
N PRO A 8 -43.71 41.63 6.43
CA PRO A 8 -44.80 40.98 5.73
C PRO A 8 -44.31 39.92 4.74
N SER A 9 -45.02 38.80 4.83
CA SER A 9 -45.12 37.65 3.93
C SER A 9 -45.23 37.98 2.45
N SER A 10 -44.72 37.09 1.60
CA SER A 10 -45.43 36.79 0.36
C SER A 10 -45.49 35.28 0.12
N ALA A 11 -46.71 34.86 -0.12
CA ALA A 11 -47.13 33.50 -0.39
C ALA A 11 -46.44 32.96 -1.64
N ALA A 12 -45.99 31.71 -1.53
CA ALA A 12 -45.86 30.83 -2.67
C ALA A 12 -47.26 30.41 -3.09
N ASP A 13 -47.69 30.84 -4.28
CA ASP A 13 -48.43 29.97 -5.20
C ASP A 13 -48.50 30.64 -6.58
N GLY A 14 -48.21 29.87 -7.62
CA GLY A 14 -48.30 30.36 -8.99
C GLY A 14 -47.36 29.64 -9.94
N THR A 15 -47.68 28.38 -10.22
CA THR A 15 -47.50 27.72 -11.52
C THR A 15 -46.96 28.64 -12.64
N MET A 16 -45.68 28.48 -13.01
CA MET A 16 -45.19 29.03 -14.28
C MET A 16 -45.11 27.94 -15.34
N ALA A 17 -46.08 28.06 -16.24
CA ALA A 17 -46.13 27.47 -17.54
C ALA A 17 -44.84 27.72 -18.34
N SER A 18 -44.53 26.74 -19.18
CA SER A 18 -43.56 26.81 -20.27
C SER A 18 -43.73 28.08 -21.11
N VAL A 19 -42.72 28.95 -21.10
CA VAL A 19 -42.56 30.02 -22.10
C VAL A 19 -41.53 29.55 -23.14
N PRO A 20 -41.91 29.40 -24.42
CA PRO A 20 -40.97 29.13 -25.49
C PRO A 20 -40.37 30.46 -25.99
N GLY A 21 -39.05 30.68 -25.83
CA GLY A 21 -38.36 31.63 -26.71
C GLY A 21 -37.21 32.49 -26.15
N THR A 22 -36.92 32.54 -24.85
CA THR A 22 -35.80 33.36 -24.34
C THR A 22 -34.57 32.51 -24.06
N ARG A 23 -33.54 32.63 -24.90
CA ARG A 23 -32.22 32.04 -24.65
C ARG A 23 -31.68 32.59 -23.33
N PRO A 24 -31.27 31.76 -22.35
CA PRO A 24 -30.54 32.27 -21.19
C PRO A 24 -29.27 32.99 -21.68
N ALA A 25 -29.13 34.27 -21.33
CA ALA A 25 -28.06 35.17 -21.82
C ALA A 25 -26.63 34.57 -21.76
N PRO A 26 -26.26 33.76 -20.74
CA PRO A 26 -24.94 33.12 -20.68
C PRO A 26 -24.67 32.11 -21.80
N LEU A 27 -25.67 31.32 -22.21
CA LEU A 27 -25.55 30.31 -23.26
C LEU A 27 -25.49 30.92 -24.66
N ALA A 28 -26.20 32.02 -24.88
CA ALA A 28 -26.10 32.78 -26.13
C ALA A 28 -24.70 33.41 -26.31
N ALA A 29 -24.11 33.92 -25.22
CA ALA A 29 -22.74 34.43 -25.22
C ALA A 29 -21.73 33.31 -25.48
N PHE A 30 -21.91 32.14 -24.83
CA PHE A 30 -21.08 30.95 -25.06
C PHE A 30 -21.12 30.49 -26.53
N ALA A 31 -22.30 30.33 -27.11
CA ALA A 31 -22.45 29.94 -28.52
C ALA A 31 -21.85 30.97 -29.49
N SER A 32 -21.94 32.27 -29.18
CA SER A 32 -21.34 33.34 -29.98
C SER A 32 -19.81 33.31 -29.95
N LEU A 33 -19.20 33.00 -28.80
CA LEU A 33 -17.74 32.85 -28.68
C LEU A 33 -17.23 31.66 -29.50
N LEU A 34 -17.97 30.56 -29.55
CA LEU A 34 -17.64 29.40 -30.37
C LEU A 34 -17.73 29.71 -31.87
N ALA A 35 -18.77 30.44 -32.29
CA ALA A 35 -18.90 30.92 -33.68
C ALA A 35 -17.74 31.84 -34.09
N ALA A 36 -17.20 32.61 -33.13
CA ALA A 36 -16.04 33.49 -33.31
C ALA A 36 -14.67 32.79 -33.12
N ARG A 37 -14.63 31.45 -32.98
CA ARG A 37 -13.41 30.66 -32.70
C ARG A 37 -12.63 31.05 -31.43
N ARG A 38 -13.28 31.70 -30.47
CA ARG A 38 -12.69 32.08 -29.18
C ARG A 38 -12.82 30.95 -28.16
N PHE A 39 -12.27 29.78 -28.48
CA PHE A 39 -12.45 28.55 -27.69
C PHE A 39 -11.94 28.65 -26.24
N GLY A 40 -10.84 29.36 -25.98
CA GLY A 40 -10.32 29.56 -24.63
C GLY A 40 -11.27 30.36 -23.72
N ALA A 41 -11.86 31.43 -24.27
CA ALA A 41 -12.85 32.25 -23.55
C ALA A 41 -14.17 31.50 -23.35
N ALA A 42 -14.57 30.67 -24.31
CA ALA A 42 -15.73 29.79 -24.15
C ALA A 42 -15.48 28.75 -23.03
N LYS A 43 -14.32 28.11 -23.00
CA LYS A 43 -13.95 27.14 -21.97
C LYS A 43 -13.95 27.74 -20.55
N SER A 44 -13.46 28.97 -20.38
CA SER A 44 -13.49 29.64 -19.07
C SER A 44 -14.90 29.97 -18.55
N MET A 45 -15.92 29.96 -19.42
CA MET A 45 -17.31 30.16 -19.02
C MET A 45 -18.01 28.86 -18.58
N LEU A 46 -17.46 27.67 -18.88
CA LEU A 46 -18.12 26.41 -18.55
C LEU A 46 -18.45 26.24 -17.05
N PRO A 47 -17.55 26.58 -16.10
CA PRO A 47 -17.86 26.43 -14.67
C PRO A 47 -19.03 27.30 -14.19
N SER A 48 -19.20 28.50 -14.76
CA SER A 48 -20.32 29.39 -14.42
C SER A 48 -21.62 29.01 -15.12
N LEU A 49 -21.55 28.23 -16.21
CA LEU A 49 -22.70 27.71 -16.94
C LEU A 49 -23.27 26.44 -16.30
N LEU A 50 -22.42 25.55 -15.77
CA LEU A 50 -22.80 24.27 -15.14
C LEU A 50 -23.47 24.44 -13.76
N THR A 51 -24.58 25.15 -13.73
CA THR A 51 -25.43 25.28 -12.54
C THR A 51 -26.34 24.04 -12.38
N PRO A 52 -26.80 23.70 -11.16
CA PRO A 52 -27.74 22.59 -10.95
C PRO A 52 -29.00 22.70 -11.81
N THR A 53 -29.46 23.92 -12.08
CA THR A 53 -30.58 24.22 -12.97
C THR A 53 -30.26 23.91 -14.43
N LEU A 54 -29.04 24.20 -14.91
CA LEU A 54 -28.62 23.86 -16.26
C LEU A 54 -28.41 22.35 -16.46
N LEU A 55 -27.89 21.67 -15.44
CA LEU A 55 -27.73 20.21 -15.44
C LEU A 55 -29.08 19.46 -15.47
N ALA A 56 -30.17 20.12 -15.05
CA ALA A 56 -31.52 19.59 -15.10
C ALA A 56 -32.20 19.73 -16.48
N VAL A 57 -31.66 20.53 -17.41
CA VAL A 57 -32.22 20.70 -18.76
C VAL A 57 -31.71 19.58 -19.69
N PRO A 58 -32.58 18.90 -20.46
CA PRO A 58 -32.16 17.94 -21.47
C PRO A 58 -31.19 18.51 -22.49
N PHE A 59 -30.16 17.73 -22.86
CA PHE A 59 -29.13 18.21 -23.77
C PHE A 59 -29.68 18.63 -25.14
N ALA A 60 -30.71 17.93 -25.63
CA ALA A 60 -31.39 18.25 -26.89
C ALA A 60 -31.99 19.65 -26.88
N ASP A 61 -32.67 20.00 -25.79
CA ASP A 61 -33.34 21.29 -25.61
C ASP A 61 -32.29 22.41 -25.46
N LEU A 62 -31.21 22.13 -24.74
CA LEU A 62 -30.09 23.04 -24.58
C LEU A 62 -29.40 23.33 -25.92
N ALA A 63 -29.14 22.31 -26.74
CA ALA A 63 -28.52 22.44 -28.05
C ALA A 63 -29.45 23.13 -29.06
N ALA A 64 -30.75 22.85 -29.03
CA ALA A 64 -31.75 23.48 -29.90
C ALA A 64 -31.98 24.96 -29.54
N GLY A 65 -31.96 25.29 -28.25
CA GLY A 65 -32.13 26.66 -27.76
C GLY A 65 -30.90 27.55 -27.98
N SER A 66 -29.69 26.99 -27.87
CA SER A 66 -28.45 27.78 -27.75
C SER A 66 -27.71 28.03 -29.06
N LEU A 67 -27.75 27.08 -30.01
CA LEU A 67 -27.05 27.22 -31.30
C LEU A 67 -27.97 27.84 -32.37
N PRO A 68 -27.52 28.87 -33.13
CA PRO A 68 -28.24 29.34 -34.30
C PRO A 68 -28.46 28.23 -35.34
N ARG A 69 -29.60 28.22 -36.06
CA ARG A 69 -29.88 27.24 -37.13
C ARG A 69 -28.83 27.24 -38.26
N ALA A 70 -28.13 28.37 -38.47
CA ALA A 70 -27.05 28.53 -39.44
C ALA A 70 -25.64 28.53 -38.80
N ALA A 71 -25.48 27.98 -37.59
CA ALA A 71 -24.18 27.94 -36.93
C ALA A 71 -23.16 27.14 -37.77
N PRO A 72 -21.91 27.62 -37.88
CA PRO A 72 -20.91 26.92 -38.65
C PRO A 72 -20.54 25.58 -37.98
N ARG A 73 -20.25 24.55 -38.79
CA ARG A 73 -20.03 23.17 -38.33
C ARG A 73 -18.98 23.05 -37.21
N HIS A 74 -17.93 23.87 -37.25
CA HIS A 74 -16.89 23.89 -36.21
C HIS A 74 -17.39 24.42 -34.86
N ALA A 75 -18.34 25.37 -34.84
CA ALA A 75 -18.93 25.89 -33.61
C ALA A 75 -19.90 24.87 -33.00
N VAL A 76 -20.66 24.17 -33.84
CA VAL A 76 -21.52 23.05 -33.40
C VAL A 76 -20.67 21.93 -32.81
N ALA A 77 -19.57 21.55 -33.48
CA ALA A 77 -18.66 20.53 -32.98
C ALA A 77 -18.04 20.92 -31.63
N ALA A 78 -17.49 22.13 -31.51
CA ALA A 78 -16.92 22.61 -30.25
C ALA A 78 -17.96 22.73 -29.12
N PHE A 79 -19.19 23.13 -29.43
CA PHE A 79 -20.28 23.22 -28.45
C PHE A 79 -20.62 21.85 -27.88
N HIS A 80 -20.83 20.87 -28.76
CA HIS A 80 -21.14 19.50 -28.38
C HIS A 80 -20.01 18.85 -27.58
N ASP A 81 -18.77 19.00 -28.04
CA ASP A 81 -17.59 18.41 -27.43
C ASP A 81 -17.27 19.01 -26.03
N MET A 82 -17.32 20.33 -25.91
CA MET A 82 -17.06 21.03 -24.64
C MET A 82 -18.13 20.71 -23.60
N LEU A 83 -19.40 20.66 -23.98
CA LEU A 83 -20.46 20.33 -23.03
C LEU A 83 -20.44 18.86 -22.63
N PHE A 84 -20.17 17.94 -23.56
CA PHE A 84 -19.97 16.53 -23.24
C PHE A 84 -18.91 16.33 -22.15
N CYS A 85 -17.74 16.97 -22.32
CA CYS A 85 -16.69 16.96 -21.29
C CYS A 85 -17.16 17.59 -19.98
N ALA A 86 -17.86 18.73 -20.06
CA ALA A 86 -18.33 19.48 -18.91
C ALA A 86 -19.36 18.70 -18.06
N TYR A 87 -20.27 17.94 -18.68
CA TYR A 87 -21.20 17.06 -17.97
C TYR A 87 -20.49 15.91 -17.25
N ALA A 88 -19.47 15.34 -17.89
CA ALA A 88 -18.64 14.30 -17.27
C ALA A 88 -17.82 14.85 -16.09
N ASP A 89 -17.24 16.04 -16.24
CA ASP A 89 -16.51 16.75 -15.18
C ASP A 89 -17.42 17.10 -13.98
N ALA A 90 -18.69 17.41 -14.24
CA ALA A 90 -19.70 17.68 -13.23
C ALA A 90 -20.26 16.41 -12.54
N GLY A 91 -19.84 15.21 -12.95
CA GLY A 91 -20.35 13.96 -12.39
C GLY A 91 -21.80 13.64 -12.81
N ALA A 92 -22.26 14.12 -13.97
CA ALA A 92 -23.61 13.88 -14.49
C ALA A 92 -23.59 12.88 -15.67
N PRO A 93 -23.46 11.56 -15.41
CA PRO A 93 -23.21 10.57 -16.45
C PRO A 93 -24.39 10.36 -17.41
N GLU A 94 -25.63 10.46 -16.93
CA GLU A 94 -26.83 10.34 -17.78
C GLU A 94 -26.85 11.45 -18.84
N ARG A 95 -26.51 12.68 -18.42
CA ARG A 95 -26.40 13.84 -19.32
C ARG A 95 -25.24 13.71 -20.30
N ALA A 96 -24.10 13.18 -19.85
CA ALA A 96 -22.99 12.88 -20.74
C ALA A 96 -23.40 11.84 -21.80
N ALA A 97 -24.21 10.84 -21.44
CA ALA A 97 -24.72 9.84 -22.37
C ALA A 97 -25.75 10.39 -23.37
N GLU A 98 -26.62 11.32 -22.96
CA GLU A 98 -27.50 12.07 -23.87
C GLU A 98 -26.70 12.93 -24.84
N ALA A 99 -25.68 13.63 -24.32
CA ALA A 99 -24.80 14.47 -25.11
C ALA A 99 -24.01 13.65 -26.14
N LEU A 100 -23.57 12.44 -25.79
CA LEU A 100 -22.94 11.51 -26.72
C LEU A 100 -23.86 11.18 -27.90
N ASP A 101 -25.10 10.75 -27.65
CA ASP A 101 -26.06 10.37 -28.71
C ASP A 101 -26.34 11.52 -29.68
N LEU A 102 -26.55 12.71 -29.11
CA LEU A 102 -26.84 13.91 -29.89
C LEU A 102 -25.63 14.39 -30.69
N THR A 103 -24.42 14.15 -30.17
CA THR A 103 -23.17 14.47 -30.87
C THR A 103 -22.93 13.49 -32.01
N VAL A 104 -23.08 12.18 -31.78
CA VAL A 104 -22.90 11.15 -32.80
C VAL A 104 -23.95 11.30 -33.91
N SER A 105 -25.22 11.51 -33.57
CA SER A 105 -26.29 11.69 -34.57
C SER A 105 -26.12 12.94 -35.44
N ARG A 106 -25.58 14.04 -34.91
CA ARG A 106 -25.39 15.29 -35.66
C ARG A 106 -24.04 15.40 -36.39
N LEU A 107 -22.97 14.87 -35.81
CA LEU A 107 -21.60 15.08 -36.30
C LEU A 107 -20.97 13.82 -36.89
N GLY A 108 -21.52 12.63 -36.57
CA GLY A 108 -21.04 11.32 -37.04
C GLY A 108 -19.85 10.76 -36.24
N SER A 109 -19.19 11.57 -35.42
CA SER A 109 -18.06 11.14 -34.59
C SER A 109 -17.89 12.04 -33.36
N LEU A 110 -17.15 11.53 -32.38
CA LEU A 110 -16.67 12.25 -31.20
C LEU A 110 -15.14 12.32 -31.23
N ASP A 111 -14.53 13.38 -30.69
CA ASP A 111 -13.07 13.41 -30.51
C ASP A 111 -12.65 12.33 -29.48
N PRO A 112 -11.74 11.40 -29.85
CA PRO A 112 -11.23 10.39 -28.91
C PRO A 112 -10.64 10.96 -27.61
N ARG A 113 -10.07 12.16 -27.66
CA ARG A 113 -9.50 12.83 -26.48
C ARG A 113 -10.60 13.24 -25.51
N SER A 114 -11.71 13.73 -26.03
CA SER A 114 -12.87 14.16 -25.24
C SER A 114 -13.56 12.97 -24.58
N LEU A 115 -13.70 11.85 -25.29
CA LEU A 115 -14.18 10.59 -24.69
C LEU A 115 -13.26 10.14 -23.54
N THR A 116 -11.96 10.10 -23.79
CA THR A 116 -10.97 9.64 -22.80
C THR A 116 -10.93 10.56 -21.56
N SER A 117 -10.97 11.88 -21.76
CA SER A 117 -11.02 12.86 -20.67
C SER A 117 -12.30 12.70 -19.83
N SER A 118 -13.44 12.52 -20.49
CA SER A 118 -14.74 12.35 -19.82
C SER A 118 -14.79 11.08 -18.99
N LEU A 119 -14.27 9.95 -19.50
CA LEU A 119 -14.15 8.71 -18.76
C LEU A 119 -13.22 8.85 -17.53
N LEU A 120 -12.12 9.60 -17.68
CA LEU A 120 -11.21 9.88 -16.57
C LEU A 120 -11.87 10.73 -15.48
N SER A 121 -12.66 11.73 -15.86
CA SER A 121 -13.40 12.58 -14.91
C SER A 121 -14.48 11.80 -14.18
N LEU A 122 -15.30 11.02 -14.89
CA LEU A 122 -16.31 10.15 -14.27
C LEU A 122 -15.67 9.17 -13.26
N ARG A 123 -14.52 8.59 -13.63
CA ARG A 123 -13.73 7.76 -12.71
C ARG A 123 -13.28 8.55 -11.46
N ARG A 124 -12.75 9.77 -11.62
CA ARG A 124 -12.31 10.60 -10.47
C ARG A 124 -13.47 10.94 -9.53
N THR A 125 -14.67 11.13 -10.07
CA THR A 125 -15.90 11.38 -9.30
C THR A 125 -16.53 10.11 -8.69
N GLY A 126 -15.96 8.92 -8.93
CA GLY A 126 -16.45 7.65 -8.39
C GLY A 126 -17.56 6.97 -9.21
N HIS A 127 -17.97 7.54 -10.35
CA HIS A 127 -19.00 7.01 -11.23
C HIS A 127 -18.45 5.96 -12.24
N LEU A 128 -17.87 4.87 -11.73
CA LEU A 128 -17.22 3.83 -12.55
C LEU A 128 -18.19 3.03 -13.43
N LEU A 129 -19.33 2.61 -12.88
CA LEU A 129 -20.35 1.88 -13.65
C LEU A 129 -20.92 2.73 -14.79
N PRO A 130 -21.33 3.99 -14.55
CA PRO A 130 -21.75 4.86 -15.63
C PRO A 130 -20.66 5.16 -16.66
N ALA A 131 -19.39 5.25 -16.25
CA ALA A 131 -18.28 5.40 -17.18
C ALA A 131 -18.14 4.18 -18.12
N ALA A 132 -18.28 2.97 -17.59
CA ALA A 132 -18.26 1.76 -18.41
C ALA A 132 -19.44 1.69 -19.37
N GLU A 133 -20.63 2.10 -18.93
CA GLU A 133 -21.81 2.15 -19.78
C GLU A 133 -21.67 3.20 -20.89
N LEU A 134 -21.11 4.37 -20.57
CA LEU A 134 -20.80 5.40 -21.56
C LEU A 134 -19.80 4.89 -22.61
N LEU A 135 -18.79 4.13 -22.19
CA LEU A 135 -17.83 3.50 -23.10
C LEU A 135 -18.50 2.43 -23.99
N ARG A 136 -19.38 1.58 -23.44
CA ARG A 136 -20.16 0.61 -24.24
C ARG A 136 -21.07 1.29 -25.25
N LYS A 137 -21.69 2.39 -24.86
CA LYS A 137 -22.52 3.20 -25.75
C LYS A 137 -21.71 3.80 -26.89
N ALA A 138 -20.51 4.29 -26.59
CA ALA A 138 -19.56 4.76 -27.60
C ALA A 138 -19.07 3.61 -28.51
N LEU A 139 -18.91 2.38 -27.99
CA LEU A 139 -18.52 1.20 -28.79
C LEU A 139 -19.58 0.88 -29.85
N ALA A 140 -20.85 0.97 -29.48
CA ALA A 140 -21.96 0.72 -30.40
C ALA A 140 -22.16 1.85 -31.42
N SER A 141 -21.98 3.10 -30.99
CA SER A 141 -22.41 4.28 -31.77
C SER A 141 -21.28 4.92 -32.59
N CYS A 142 -20.05 4.91 -32.09
CA CYS A 142 -18.90 5.57 -32.71
C CYS A 142 -17.57 4.84 -32.40
N PRO A 143 -17.36 3.60 -32.90
CA PRO A 143 -16.19 2.78 -32.56
C PRO A 143 -14.86 3.45 -32.97
N GLY A 144 -14.85 4.25 -34.04
CA GLY A 144 -13.65 4.99 -34.47
C GLY A 144 -13.18 6.08 -33.50
N SER A 145 -14.03 6.48 -32.54
CA SER A 145 -13.68 7.43 -31.49
C SER A 145 -13.02 6.77 -30.27
N ILE A 146 -12.95 5.44 -30.21
CA ILE A 146 -12.41 4.71 -29.07
C ILE A 146 -10.95 4.41 -29.29
N THR A 147 -10.15 4.72 -28.28
CA THR A 147 -8.73 4.38 -28.25
C THR A 147 -8.47 3.33 -27.18
N PRO A 148 -7.37 2.57 -27.28
CA PRO A 148 -6.94 1.67 -26.21
C PRO A 148 -6.81 2.37 -24.86
N LEU A 149 -6.44 3.67 -24.86
CA LEU A 149 -6.36 4.50 -23.66
C LEU A 149 -7.73 4.72 -23.00
N SER A 150 -8.78 4.90 -23.79
CA SER A 150 -10.16 5.05 -23.31
C SER A 150 -10.60 3.80 -22.53
N ALA A 151 -10.30 2.61 -23.06
CA ALA A 151 -10.59 1.34 -22.42
C ALA A 151 -9.73 1.12 -21.17
N SER A 152 -8.42 1.39 -21.25
CA SER A 152 -7.51 1.21 -20.11
C SER A 152 -7.88 2.08 -18.90
N VAL A 153 -8.41 3.29 -19.11
CA VAL A 153 -8.85 4.18 -18.02
C VAL A 153 -9.98 3.55 -17.19
N VAL A 154 -10.95 2.93 -17.85
CA VAL A 154 -12.12 2.29 -17.20
C VAL A 154 -11.72 0.95 -16.57
N VAL A 155 -10.92 0.15 -17.28
CA VAL A 155 -10.35 -1.11 -16.75
C VAL A 155 -9.53 -0.86 -15.49
N ASP A 156 -8.60 0.11 -15.51
CA ASP A 156 -7.82 0.53 -14.34
C ASP A 156 -8.71 1.00 -13.19
N GLY A 157 -9.82 1.69 -13.51
CA GLY A 157 -10.83 2.10 -12.54
C GLY A 157 -11.50 0.93 -11.85
N PHE A 158 -11.96 -0.08 -12.60
CA PHE A 158 -12.56 -1.29 -12.04
C PHE A 158 -11.57 -2.12 -11.23
N CYS A 159 -10.33 -2.26 -11.72
CA CYS A 159 -9.25 -2.91 -11.00
C CYS A 159 -9.02 -2.29 -9.63
N LYS A 160 -8.86 -0.96 -9.56
CA LYS A 160 -8.65 -0.23 -8.30
C LYS A 160 -9.85 -0.31 -7.34
N ALA A 161 -11.05 -0.50 -7.86
CA ALA A 161 -12.26 -0.72 -7.07
C ALA A 161 -12.48 -2.18 -6.66
N GLY A 162 -11.56 -3.10 -6.99
CA GLY A 162 -11.70 -4.53 -6.67
C GLY A 162 -12.65 -5.30 -7.59
N ARG A 163 -13.15 -4.68 -8.67
CA ARG A 163 -14.19 -5.23 -9.57
C ARG A 163 -13.58 -5.90 -10.80
N MET A 164 -12.78 -6.94 -10.57
CA MET A 164 -12.01 -7.61 -11.64
C MET A 164 -12.90 -8.24 -12.73
N ASP A 165 -14.06 -8.78 -12.36
CA ASP A 165 -14.99 -9.42 -13.31
C ASP A 165 -15.63 -8.42 -14.28
N ASP A 166 -15.84 -7.17 -13.86
CA ASP A 166 -16.33 -6.11 -14.75
C ASP A 166 -15.22 -5.61 -15.67
N ALA A 167 -13.99 -5.47 -15.16
CA ALA A 167 -12.81 -5.15 -15.95
C ALA A 167 -12.55 -6.20 -17.06
N ARG A 168 -12.65 -7.48 -16.69
CA ARG A 168 -12.49 -8.63 -17.59
C ARG A 168 -13.55 -8.63 -18.70
N ARG A 169 -14.83 -8.53 -18.33
CA ARG A 169 -15.93 -8.46 -19.29
C ARG A 169 -15.76 -7.32 -20.28
N LEU A 170 -15.34 -6.15 -19.79
CA LEU A 170 -15.11 -4.99 -20.63
C LEU A 170 -13.97 -5.23 -21.64
N LEU A 171 -12.88 -5.87 -21.24
CA LEU A 171 -11.78 -6.23 -22.15
C LEU A 171 -12.21 -7.24 -23.20
N ASP A 172 -13.06 -8.22 -22.85
CA ASP A 172 -13.52 -9.24 -23.79
C ASP A 172 -14.54 -8.67 -24.82
N GLU A 173 -15.21 -7.56 -24.48
CA GLU A 173 -16.11 -6.82 -25.38
C GLU A 173 -15.34 -5.99 -26.43
N MET A 174 -14.18 -5.40 -26.10
CA MET A 174 -13.47 -4.45 -26.98
C MET A 174 -13.12 -5.03 -28.37
N PRO A 175 -12.52 -6.23 -28.50
CA PRO A 175 -12.14 -6.78 -29.80
C PRO A 175 -13.33 -7.06 -30.71
N ARG A 176 -14.51 -7.38 -30.13
CA ARG A 176 -15.75 -7.64 -30.89
C ARG A 176 -16.22 -6.41 -31.67
N HIS A 177 -15.84 -5.22 -31.23
CA HIS A 177 -16.17 -3.94 -31.87
C HIS A 177 -15.00 -3.35 -32.66
N GLY A 178 -13.95 -4.15 -32.94
CA GLY A 178 -12.81 -3.73 -33.76
C GLY A 178 -11.77 -2.88 -33.03
N VAL A 179 -11.85 -2.75 -31.71
CA VAL A 179 -10.86 -2.03 -30.90
C VAL A 179 -9.69 -2.97 -30.59
N LYS A 180 -8.50 -2.64 -31.11
CA LYS A 180 -7.27 -3.39 -30.81
C LYS A 180 -6.78 -3.06 -29.41
N LEU A 181 -6.68 -4.08 -28.55
CA LEU A 181 -6.12 -3.93 -27.20
C LEU A 181 -4.59 -3.74 -27.26
N ASN A 182 -4.04 -3.06 -26.25
CA ASN A 182 -2.60 -2.89 -26.07
C ASN A 182 -2.18 -3.36 -24.66
N ALA A 183 -0.88 -3.39 -24.37
CA ALA A 183 -0.36 -3.87 -23.10
C ALA A 183 -0.92 -3.11 -21.88
N CYS A 184 -1.17 -1.79 -22.00
CA CYS A 184 -1.74 -0.98 -20.90
C CYS A 184 -3.12 -1.49 -20.45
N CYS A 185 -3.92 -2.03 -21.37
CA CYS A 185 -5.23 -2.59 -21.07
C CYS A 185 -5.12 -3.81 -20.14
N TYR A 186 -4.10 -4.65 -20.35
CA TYR A 186 -3.85 -5.85 -19.55
C TYR A 186 -3.07 -5.57 -18.27
N ASN A 187 -2.17 -4.59 -18.27
CA ASN A 187 -1.30 -4.27 -17.14
C ASN A 187 -2.07 -3.97 -15.85
N SER A 188 -3.22 -3.29 -15.91
CA SER A 188 -4.05 -3.03 -14.71
C SER A 188 -4.68 -4.30 -14.13
N LEU A 189 -5.05 -5.28 -14.97
CA LEU A 189 -5.49 -6.60 -14.50
C LEU A 189 -4.32 -7.38 -13.90
N LEU A 190 -3.17 -7.38 -14.57
CA LEU A 190 -1.97 -8.06 -14.10
C LEU A 190 -1.54 -7.52 -12.73
N ASP A 191 -1.44 -6.19 -12.54
CA ASP A 191 -1.10 -5.57 -11.23
C ASP A 191 -2.09 -5.95 -10.13
N SER A 192 -3.36 -6.10 -10.51
CA SER A 192 -4.39 -6.49 -9.56
C SER A 192 -4.32 -7.95 -9.16
N TYR A 193 -4.16 -8.86 -10.12
CA TYR A 193 -4.05 -10.29 -9.85
C TYR A 193 -2.73 -10.67 -9.16
N THR A 194 -1.62 -9.98 -9.49
CA THR A 194 -0.34 -10.18 -8.79
C THR A 194 -0.43 -9.77 -7.31
N ARG A 195 -1.09 -8.65 -6.99
CA ARG A 195 -1.35 -8.25 -5.59
C ARG A 195 -2.24 -9.23 -4.84
N GLN A 196 -3.18 -9.86 -5.53
CA GLN A 196 -4.03 -10.92 -4.97
C GLN A 196 -3.33 -12.29 -4.87
N LYS A 197 -2.07 -12.40 -5.33
CA LYS A 197 -1.30 -13.65 -5.38
C LYS A 197 -2.01 -14.76 -6.17
N ASN A 198 -2.73 -14.38 -7.23
CA ASN A 198 -3.47 -15.31 -8.07
C ASN A 198 -2.67 -15.64 -9.35
N ASP A 199 -1.64 -16.50 -9.20
CA ASP A 199 -0.74 -16.89 -10.29
C ASP A 199 -1.48 -17.50 -11.49
N GLY A 200 -2.59 -18.22 -11.25
CA GLY A 200 -3.40 -18.82 -12.32
C GLY A 200 -4.03 -17.77 -13.24
N ARG A 201 -4.64 -16.73 -12.66
CA ARG A 201 -5.21 -15.61 -13.43
C ARG A 201 -4.15 -14.78 -14.13
N VAL A 202 -2.97 -14.61 -13.52
CA VAL A 202 -1.83 -13.93 -14.17
C VAL A 202 -1.42 -14.69 -15.43
N ALA A 203 -1.27 -16.01 -15.36
CA ALA A 203 -0.92 -16.84 -16.51
C ALA A 203 -1.99 -16.83 -17.62
N GLU A 204 -3.28 -16.84 -17.25
CA GLU A 204 -4.39 -16.69 -18.20
C GLU A 204 -4.29 -15.38 -18.98
N VAL A 205 -4.10 -14.25 -18.28
CA VAL A 205 -4.02 -12.93 -18.92
C VAL A 205 -2.80 -12.82 -19.84
N LEU A 206 -1.63 -13.36 -19.44
CA LEU A 206 -0.44 -13.37 -20.29
C LEU A 206 -0.65 -14.19 -21.57
N LYS A 207 -1.26 -15.39 -21.45
CA LYS A 207 -1.58 -16.25 -22.60
C LYS A 207 -2.55 -15.57 -23.56
N GLU A 208 -3.54 -14.86 -23.05
CA GLU A 208 -4.47 -14.11 -23.88
C GLU A 208 -3.80 -12.95 -24.60
N MET A 209 -2.91 -12.24 -23.90
CA MET A 209 -2.12 -11.15 -24.47
C MET A 209 -1.30 -11.64 -25.67
N GLU A 210 -0.65 -12.81 -25.54
CA GLU A 210 0.06 -13.48 -26.64
C GLU A 210 -0.88 -13.91 -27.76
N SER A 211 -2.02 -14.54 -27.44
CA SER A 211 -2.99 -14.98 -28.46
C SER A 211 -3.63 -13.83 -29.24
N GLY A 212 -3.72 -12.65 -28.62
CA GLY A 212 -4.19 -11.41 -29.22
C GLY A 212 -3.11 -10.65 -30.00
N GLY A 213 -1.88 -11.16 -30.06
CA GLY A 213 -0.75 -10.50 -30.71
C GLY A 213 -0.30 -9.21 -30.03
N VAL A 214 -0.50 -9.11 -28.72
CA VAL A 214 -0.09 -7.95 -27.91
C VAL A 214 1.20 -8.30 -27.18
N GLU A 215 2.29 -7.62 -27.52
CA GLU A 215 3.59 -7.89 -26.92
C GLU A 215 3.73 -7.27 -25.51
N PRO A 216 4.32 -8.00 -24.54
CA PRO A 216 4.71 -7.45 -23.23
C PRO A 216 5.60 -6.23 -23.36
N THR A 217 5.27 -5.21 -22.58
CA THR A 217 6.07 -3.98 -22.47
C THR A 217 6.91 -3.99 -21.20
N VAL A 218 7.86 -3.06 -21.07
CA VAL A 218 8.63 -2.86 -19.83
C VAL A 218 7.72 -2.75 -18.60
N GLY A 219 6.62 -2.00 -18.71
CA GLY A 219 5.64 -1.89 -17.62
C GLY A 219 4.98 -3.22 -17.24
N THR A 220 4.75 -4.11 -18.22
CA THR A 220 4.24 -5.47 -17.98
C THR A 220 5.25 -6.28 -17.18
N TYR A 221 6.51 -6.27 -17.59
CA TYR A 221 7.60 -6.96 -16.89
C TYR A 221 7.84 -6.43 -15.48
N THR A 222 7.81 -5.10 -15.28
CA THR A 222 7.92 -4.47 -13.96
C THR A 222 6.83 -4.95 -13.00
N ILE A 223 5.58 -5.03 -13.47
CA ILE A 223 4.44 -5.53 -12.66
C ILE A 223 4.64 -6.99 -12.25
N LEU A 224 5.10 -7.84 -13.18
CA LEU A 224 5.37 -9.25 -12.89
C LEU A 224 6.49 -9.40 -11.85
N VAL A 225 7.60 -8.67 -12.02
CA VAL A 225 8.72 -8.70 -11.07
C VAL A 225 8.31 -8.20 -9.69
N ASP A 226 7.60 -7.06 -9.58
CA ASP A 226 7.15 -6.55 -8.28
C ASP A 226 6.18 -7.53 -7.59
N GLY A 227 5.29 -8.17 -8.35
CA GLY A 227 4.38 -9.21 -7.87
C GLY A 227 5.11 -10.44 -7.32
N LEU A 228 6.04 -11.00 -8.12
CA LEU A 228 6.84 -12.17 -7.75
C LEU A 228 7.79 -11.87 -6.58
N SER A 229 8.34 -10.66 -6.53
CA SER A 229 9.15 -10.14 -5.42
C SER A 229 8.37 -10.15 -4.09
N MET A 230 7.07 -9.84 -4.12
CA MET A 230 6.20 -9.94 -2.94
C MET A 230 5.81 -11.37 -2.57
N ALA A 231 5.80 -12.29 -3.55
CA ALA A 231 5.61 -13.71 -3.30
C ALA A 231 6.87 -14.40 -2.77
N GLY A 232 8.05 -13.80 -2.96
CA GLY A 232 9.34 -14.39 -2.60
C GLY A 232 9.86 -15.41 -3.61
N ASP A 233 9.26 -15.49 -4.80
CA ASP A 233 9.61 -16.46 -5.84
C ASP A 233 10.72 -15.90 -6.75
N ILE A 234 11.95 -15.95 -6.24
CA ILE A 234 13.12 -15.37 -6.93
C ILE A 234 13.47 -16.12 -8.23
N SER A 235 13.18 -17.41 -8.32
CA SER A 235 13.43 -18.22 -9.52
C SER A 235 12.57 -17.76 -10.70
N LYS A 236 11.29 -17.44 -10.46
CA LYS A 236 10.45 -16.84 -11.50
C LYS A 236 10.90 -15.43 -11.87
N VAL A 237 11.42 -14.63 -10.92
CA VAL A 237 11.98 -13.30 -11.24
C VAL A 237 13.13 -13.41 -12.24
N GLU A 238 14.06 -14.35 -12.06
CA GLU A 238 15.16 -14.59 -13.03
C GLU A 238 14.60 -15.00 -14.40
N SER A 239 13.64 -15.94 -14.43
CA SER A 239 12.97 -16.35 -15.67
C SER A 239 12.36 -15.18 -16.44
N VAL A 240 11.68 -14.26 -15.72
CA VAL A 240 11.05 -13.08 -16.31
C VAL A 240 12.10 -12.10 -16.83
N PHE A 241 13.20 -11.91 -16.10
CA PHE A 241 14.31 -11.06 -16.51
C PHE A 241 15.00 -11.59 -17.77
N ASP A 242 15.27 -12.89 -17.84
CA ASP A 242 15.85 -13.55 -19.01
C ASP A 242 14.90 -13.52 -20.22
N GLU A 243 13.59 -13.68 -19.99
CA GLU A 243 12.59 -13.56 -21.06
C GLU A 243 12.58 -12.18 -21.70
N MET A 244 12.59 -11.14 -20.88
CA MET A 244 12.63 -9.76 -21.34
C MET A 244 13.88 -9.48 -22.19
N LYS A 245 15.04 -9.97 -21.77
CA LYS A 245 16.30 -9.89 -22.53
C LYS A 245 16.21 -10.63 -23.86
N ARG A 246 15.69 -11.86 -23.86
CA ARG A 246 15.54 -12.68 -25.08
C ARG A 246 14.61 -12.03 -26.10
N LYS A 247 13.56 -11.34 -25.65
CA LYS A 247 12.64 -10.56 -26.49
C LYS A 247 13.19 -9.17 -26.86
N ASN A 248 14.41 -8.83 -26.46
CA ASN A 248 15.07 -7.53 -26.71
C ASN A 248 14.22 -6.32 -26.27
N VAL A 249 13.49 -6.45 -25.16
CA VAL A 249 12.74 -5.32 -24.59
C VAL A 249 13.68 -4.53 -23.69
N ALA A 250 13.95 -3.27 -24.05
CA ALA A 250 14.87 -2.42 -23.30
C ALA A 250 14.29 -2.01 -21.93
N GLY A 251 14.92 -2.42 -20.83
CA GLY A 251 14.49 -2.06 -19.48
C GLY A 251 14.70 -0.59 -19.16
N ASP A 252 13.81 -0.02 -18.36
CA ASP A 252 13.96 1.32 -17.79
C ASP A 252 14.45 1.25 -16.34
N VAL A 253 14.74 2.41 -15.75
CA VAL A 253 15.20 2.51 -14.36
C VAL A 253 14.22 1.88 -13.36
N TYR A 254 12.91 1.90 -13.67
CA TYR A 254 11.89 1.33 -12.78
C TYR A 254 11.92 -0.19 -12.79
N PHE A 255 12.09 -0.80 -13.96
CA PHE A 255 12.26 -2.24 -14.12
C PHE A 255 13.51 -2.73 -13.38
N TYR A 256 14.67 -2.12 -13.64
CA TYR A 256 15.92 -2.49 -12.94
C TYR A 256 15.79 -2.32 -11.43
N SER A 257 15.16 -1.24 -10.96
CA SER A 257 14.90 -1.03 -9.52
C SER A 257 14.01 -2.13 -8.91
N ALA A 258 13.01 -2.61 -9.65
CA ALA A 258 12.14 -3.69 -9.19
C ALA A 258 12.90 -5.02 -9.07
N VAL A 259 13.72 -5.35 -10.08
CA VAL A 259 14.56 -6.56 -10.11
C VAL A 259 15.60 -6.53 -8.98
N ILE A 260 16.32 -5.42 -8.81
CA ILE A 260 17.28 -5.22 -7.72
C ILE A 260 16.62 -5.39 -6.36
N ASN A 261 15.46 -4.75 -6.14
CA ASN A 261 14.70 -4.90 -4.90
C ASN A 261 14.24 -6.35 -4.67
N ALA A 262 13.89 -7.09 -5.72
CA ALA A 262 13.55 -8.51 -5.62
C ALA A 262 14.73 -9.36 -5.12
N TYR A 263 15.92 -9.21 -5.71
CA TYR A 263 17.12 -9.91 -5.25
C TYR A 263 17.52 -9.51 -3.83
N CYS A 264 17.49 -8.21 -3.49
CA CYS A 264 17.77 -7.73 -2.14
C CYS A 264 16.79 -8.30 -1.09
N ARG A 265 15.50 -8.44 -1.44
CA ARG A 265 14.50 -9.07 -0.55
C ARG A 265 14.75 -10.56 -0.36
N ALA A 266 15.22 -11.25 -1.39
CA ALA A 266 15.63 -12.65 -1.33
C ALA A 266 16.99 -12.85 -0.63
N GLY A 267 17.68 -11.77 -0.23
CA GLY A 267 19.01 -11.83 0.39
C GLY A 267 20.16 -12.05 -0.61
N ASN A 268 19.88 -12.11 -1.91
CA ASN A 268 20.89 -12.30 -2.96
C ASN A 268 21.46 -10.95 -3.41
N VAL A 269 22.14 -10.26 -2.51
CA VAL A 269 22.68 -8.91 -2.78
C VAL A 269 23.77 -8.93 -3.85
N ARG A 270 24.53 -10.03 -3.98
CA ARG A 270 25.52 -10.20 -5.05
C ARG A 270 24.88 -10.05 -6.43
N ARG A 271 23.82 -10.82 -6.71
CA ARG A 271 23.13 -10.73 -8.01
C ARG A 271 22.47 -9.36 -8.18
N ALA A 272 21.97 -8.76 -7.10
CA ALA A 272 21.45 -7.38 -7.13
C ALA A 272 22.51 -6.37 -7.59
N SER A 273 23.76 -6.48 -7.12
CA SER A 273 24.88 -5.66 -7.58
C SER A 273 25.22 -5.90 -9.05
N GLU A 274 25.25 -7.15 -9.51
CA GLU A 274 25.47 -7.47 -10.92
C GLU A 274 24.40 -6.83 -11.83
N VAL A 275 23.14 -6.81 -11.39
CA VAL A 275 22.03 -6.14 -12.12
C VAL A 275 22.17 -4.61 -12.08
N PHE A 276 22.69 -4.05 -11.00
CA PHE A 276 22.97 -2.62 -10.91
C PHE A 276 24.10 -2.20 -11.86
N ASP A 277 25.16 -2.98 -11.93
CA ASP A 277 26.25 -2.77 -12.89
C ASP A 277 25.75 -2.90 -14.32
N GLU A 278 24.85 -3.84 -14.60
CA GLU A 278 24.17 -3.96 -15.90
C GLU A 278 23.30 -2.74 -16.21
N CYS A 279 22.56 -2.20 -15.24
CA CYS A 279 21.78 -0.96 -15.39
C CYS A 279 22.69 0.21 -15.80
N VAL A 280 23.79 0.42 -15.07
CA VAL A 280 24.77 1.48 -15.35
C VAL A 280 25.48 1.25 -16.70
N GLY A 281 25.88 0.02 -16.99
CA GLY A 281 26.56 -0.38 -18.23
C GLY A 281 25.68 -0.18 -19.47
N ASN A 282 24.36 -0.28 -19.33
CA ASN A 282 23.39 0.02 -20.38
C ASN A 282 23.10 1.53 -20.53
N GLY A 283 23.80 2.40 -19.79
CA GLY A 283 23.62 3.85 -19.85
C GLY A 283 22.36 4.35 -19.14
N ILE A 284 21.75 3.54 -18.27
CA ILE A 284 20.57 3.92 -17.50
C ILE A 284 21.04 4.51 -16.17
N GLU A 285 20.69 5.77 -15.91
CA GLU A 285 21.03 6.45 -14.67
C GLU A 285 20.22 5.88 -13.50
N PRO A 286 20.87 5.26 -12.49
CA PRO A 286 20.17 4.77 -11.31
C PRO A 286 19.58 5.93 -10.51
N ASN A 287 18.36 5.74 -10.01
CA ASN A 287 17.68 6.76 -9.21
C ASN A 287 17.70 6.41 -7.72
N GLU A 288 17.10 7.28 -6.90
CA GLU A 288 17.00 7.11 -5.44
C GLU A 288 16.39 5.76 -5.04
N ARG A 289 15.42 5.24 -5.80
CA ARG A 289 14.78 3.94 -5.53
C ARG A 289 15.75 2.79 -5.80
N THR A 290 16.58 2.89 -6.84
CA THR A 290 17.59 1.89 -7.18
C THR A 290 18.64 1.79 -6.07
N TYR A 291 19.23 2.93 -5.67
CA TYR A 291 20.20 2.99 -4.57
C TYR A 291 19.58 2.54 -3.24
N GLY A 292 18.39 3.04 -2.90
CA GLY A 292 17.71 2.68 -1.66
C GLY A 292 17.43 1.17 -1.55
N ALA A 293 17.10 0.51 -2.66
CA ALA A 293 16.91 -0.95 -2.70
C ALA A 293 18.21 -1.72 -2.40
N LEU A 294 19.34 -1.33 -3.02
CA LEU A 294 20.65 -1.94 -2.75
C LEU A 294 21.13 -1.66 -1.33
N ILE A 295 21.10 -0.40 -0.89
CA ILE A 295 21.52 0.01 0.45
C ILE A 295 20.75 -0.78 1.51
N ASN A 296 19.42 -0.88 1.38
CA ASN A 296 18.59 -1.70 2.26
C ASN A 296 18.99 -3.19 2.22
N GLY A 297 19.32 -3.71 1.03
CA GLY A 297 19.83 -5.07 0.85
C GLY A 297 21.10 -5.32 1.65
N PHE A 298 22.12 -4.46 1.46
CA PHE A 298 23.40 -4.52 2.18
C PHE A 298 23.22 -4.37 3.70
N CYS A 299 22.39 -3.43 4.16
CA CYS A 299 22.04 -3.28 5.57
C CYS A 299 21.42 -4.56 6.17
N LYS A 300 20.55 -5.25 5.43
CA LYS A 300 19.89 -6.48 5.90
C LYS A 300 20.84 -7.67 6.06
N ILE A 301 21.86 -7.77 5.22
CA ILE A 301 22.90 -8.82 5.31
C ILE A 301 24.05 -8.41 6.25
N GLY A 302 23.99 -7.21 6.83
CA GLY A 302 24.97 -6.69 7.78
C GLY A 302 26.25 -6.13 7.17
N GLN A 303 26.32 -5.99 5.84
CA GLN A 303 27.47 -5.41 5.14
C GLN A 303 27.32 -3.89 5.05
N ILE A 304 27.47 -3.21 6.18
CA ILE A 304 27.19 -1.77 6.30
C ILE A 304 28.20 -0.90 5.54
N GLU A 305 29.45 -1.36 5.41
CA GLU A 305 30.51 -0.65 4.68
C GLU A 305 30.18 -0.53 3.20
N ALA A 306 29.62 -1.59 2.59
CA ALA A 306 29.16 -1.55 1.21
C ALA A 306 27.97 -0.58 1.03
N ALA A 307 27.09 -0.49 2.02
CA ALA A 307 26.01 0.49 2.04
C ALA A 307 26.55 1.94 2.14
N GLU A 308 27.56 2.20 2.97
CA GLU A 308 28.26 3.49 3.07
C GLU A 308 28.93 3.89 1.72
N MET A 309 29.55 2.92 1.03
CA MET A 309 30.12 3.15 -0.30
C MET A 309 29.06 3.54 -1.33
N LEU A 310 27.89 2.88 -1.32
CA LEU A 310 26.79 3.21 -2.22
C LEU A 310 26.19 4.59 -1.96
N LEU A 311 26.11 5.03 -0.70
CA LEU A 311 25.71 6.42 -0.39
C LEU A 311 26.70 7.43 -0.99
N THR A 312 28.00 7.12 -0.87
CA THR A 312 29.04 8.01 -1.39
C THR A 312 28.98 8.08 -2.91
N ASP A 313 28.79 6.94 -3.60
CA ASP A 313 28.59 6.90 -5.05
C ASP A 313 27.31 7.66 -5.47
N MET A 314 26.21 7.50 -4.74
CA MET A 314 24.96 8.24 -4.95
C MET A 314 25.20 9.77 -4.90
N GLN A 315 25.97 10.24 -3.93
CA GLN A 315 26.34 11.64 -3.80
C GLN A 315 27.24 12.11 -4.96
N LEU A 316 28.25 11.32 -5.33
CA LEU A 316 29.18 11.66 -6.42
C LEU A 316 28.47 11.77 -7.77
N ARG A 317 27.41 11.00 -7.98
CA ARG A 317 26.57 11.06 -9.19
C ARG A 317 25.50 12.15 -9.15
N GLY A 318 25.45 12.96 -8.09
CA GLY A 318 24.48 14.04 -7.93
C GLY A 318 23.05 13.55 -7.68
N VAL A 319 22.86 12.29 -7.30
CA VAL A 319 21.55 11.78 -6.88
C VAL A 319 21.32 12.25 -5.45
N GLY A 320 20.29 13.08 -5.24
CA GLY A 320 20.04 13.74 -3.97
C GLY A 320 19.77 12.76 -2.83
N HIS A 321 20.41 12.98 -1.68
CA HIS A 321 20.03 12.27 -0.46
C HIS A 321 18.58 12.63 -0.10
N ASN A 322 17.75 11.61 0.08
CA ASN A 322 16.41 11.79 0.62
C ASN A 322 16.32 11.20 2.04
N GLN A 323 15.25 11.56 2.75
CA GLN A 323 14.98 11.07 4.09
C GLN A 323 14.89 9.54 4.15
N ILE A 324 14.42 8.88 3.08
CA ILE A 324 14.25 7.43 3.01
C ILE A 324 15.59 6.70 3.07
N VAL A 325 16.59 7.20 2.34
CA VAL A 325 17.95 6.62 2.30
C VAL A 325 18.63 6.73 3.65
N PHE A 326 18.55 7.90 4.31
CA PHE A 326 19.09 8.04 5.67
C PHE A 326 18.34 7.18 6.70
N ASN A 327 17.01 7.12 6.63
CA ASN A 327 16.21 6.24 7.49
C ASN A 327 16.58 4.77 7.31
N THR A 328 16.90 4.35 6.08
CA THR A 328 17.38 2.99 5.77
C THR A 328 18.73 2.71 6.41
N MET A 329 19.65 3.68 6.38
CA MET A 329 20.97 3.55 7.03
C MET A 329 20.84 3.52 8.55
N ILE A 330 20.05 4.43 9.13
CA ILE A 330 19.75 4.47 10.56
C ILE A 330 19.20 3.11 11.03
N ASP A 331 18.21 2.55 10.33
CA ASP A 331 17.67 1.22 10.65
C ASP A 331 18.75 0.13 10.53
N GLY A 332 19.59 0.18 9.49
CA GLY A 332 20.73 -0.71 9.31
C GLY A 332 21.70 -0.70 10.50
N TYR A 333 22.21 0.46 10.89
CA TYR A 333 23.07 0.60 12.06
C TYR A 333 22.39 0.18 13.37
N CYS A 334 21.12 0.55 13.56
CA CYS A 334 20.36 0.16 14.74
C CYS A 334 20.14 -1.36 14.85
N ARG A 335 20.04 -2.09 13.73
CA ARG A 335 19.97 -3.56 13.72
C ARG A 335 21.30 -4.23 14.06
N LEU A 336 22.41 -3.61 13.65
CA LEU A 336 23.78 -4.06 13.97
C LEU A 336 24.24 -3.64 15.38
N GLY A 337 23.40 -2.92 16.13
CA GLY A 337 23.77 -2.38 17.45
C GLY A 337 24.72 -1.18 17.42
N MET A 338 25.04 -0.66 16.23
CA MET A 338 25.94 0.49 16.03
C MET A 338 25.18 1.82 16.18
N VAL A 339 24.48 2.01 17.30
CA VAL A 339 23.52 3.11 17.48
C VAL A 339 24.19 4.49 17.47
N ASP A 340 25.45 4.60 17.87
CA ASP A 340 26.19 5.87 17.82
C ASP A 340 26.34 6.38 16.37
N LYS A 341 26.70 5.51 15.43
CA LYS A 341 26.72 5.86 13.99
C LYS A 341 25.33 6.26 13.48
N ALA A 342 24.27 5.62 13.98
CA ALA A 342 22.90 6.01 13.63
C ALA A 342 22.56 7.44 14.13
N LEU A 343 23.02 7.81 15.33
CA LEU A 343 22.88 9.16 15.87
C LEU A 343 23.76 10.19 15.14
N GLU A 344 24.93 9.80 14.63
CA GLU A 344 25.74 10.65 13.75
C GLU A 344 24.99 10.98 12.46
N ILE A 345 24.31 10.00 11.84
CA ILE A 345 23.47 10.25 10.66
C ILE A 345 22.33 11.19 10.99
N LYS A 346 21.66 11.02 12.15
CA LYS A 346 20.65 11.98 12.62
C LYS A 346 21.21 13.41 12.64
N ALA A 347 22.41 13.61 13.18
CA ALA A 347 23.05 14.92 13.23
C ALA A 347 23.46 15.45 11.84
N VAL A 348 23.79 14.57 10.89
CA VAL A 348 23.99 14.95 9.47
C VAL A 348 22.67 15.44 8.87
N MET A 349 21.57 14.70 9.04
CA MET A 349 20.25 15.08 8.52
C MET A 349 19.81 16.46 9.04
N GLU A 350 19.98 16.71 10.33
CA GLU A 350 19.64 18.00 10.96
C GLU A 350 20.51 19.14 10.42
N ARG A 351 21.82 18.92 10.24
CA ARG A 351 22.72 19.92 9.63
C ARG A 351 22.40 20.22 8.17
N MET A 352 21.85 19.26 7.45
CA MET A 352 21.34 19.44 6.08
C MET A 352 19.97 20.14 6.05
N GLY A 353 19.37 20.43 7.20
CA GLY A 353 18.03 21.03 7.29
C GLY A 353 16.90 20.04 6.99
N ILE A 354 17.16 18.74 7.00
CA ILE A 354 16.14 17.71 6.80
C ILE A 354 15.36 17.55 8.10
N GLN A 355 14.06 17.82 8.07
CA GLN A 355 13.18 17.60 9.21
C GLN A 355 12.98 16.10 9.46
N LEU A 356 13.28 15.67 10.68
CA LEU A 356 13.12 14.28 11.10
C LEU A 356 11.63 13.95 11.25
N ASP A 357 11.22 12.78 10.77
CA ASP A 357 9.85 12.29 10.91
C ASP A 357 9.72 11.35 12.11
N VAL A 358 8.47 10.99 12.42
CA VAL A 358 8.13 10.03 13.48
C VAL A 358 8.82 8.68 13.27
N TYR A 359 9.13 8.30 12.03
CA TYR A 359 9.81 7.05 11.72
C TYR A 359 11.29 7.10 12.13
N THR A 360 12.02 8.18 11.84
CA THR A 360 13.42 8.35 12.23
C THR A 360 13.58 8.25 13.74
N TYR A 361 12.77 9.01 14.50
CA TYR A 361 12.83 9.00 15.97
C TYR A 361 12.53 7.62 16.57
N ASN A 362 11.48 6.96 16.09
CA ASN A 362 11.10 5.63 16.57
C ASN A 362 12.17 4.57 16.24
N THR A 363 12.79 4.64 15.06
CA THR A 363 13.84 3.70 14.65
C THR A 363 15.06 3.82 15.57
N LEU A 364 15.52 5.04 15.82
CA LEU A 364 16.61 5.32 16.76
C LEU A 364 16.27 4.92 18.19
N ALA A 365 15.05 5.24 18.67
CA ALA A 365 14.60 4.85 20.00
C ALA A 365 14.59 3.32 20.16
N CYS A 366 14.08 2.58 19.16
CA CYS A 366 14.15 1.12 19.12
C CYS A 366 15.59 0.60 19.11
N GLY A 367 16.48 1.23 18.35
CA GLY A 367 17.92 0.92 18.34
C GLY A 367 18.56 1.10 19.71
N LEU A 368 18.35 2.25 20.36
CA LEU A 368 18.81 2.54 21.72
C LEU A 368 18.28 1.51 22.73
N CYS A 369 17.02 1.08 22.59
CA CYS A 369 16.43 0.03 23.43
C CYS A 369 17.08 -1.35 23.25
N ARG A 370 17.66 -1.64 22.07
CA ARG A 370 18.37 -2.91 21.80
C ARG A 370 19.74 -2.95 22.46
N VAL A 371 20.41 -1.81 22.53
CA VAL A 371 21.72 -1.66 23.20
C VAL A 371 21.59 -1.23 24.68
N ASN A 372 20.40 -1.39 25.26
CA ASN A 372 20.11 -1.10 26.66
C ASN A 372 20.31 0.38 27.09
N ARG A 373 20.26 1.34 26.16
CA ARG A 373 20.35 2.79 26.41
C ARG A 373 18.96 3.42 26.52
N MET A 374 18.14 2.91 27.45
CA MET A 374 16.71 3.23 27.54
C MET A 374 16.43 4.71 27.90
N GLU A 375 17.25 5.32 28.76
CA GLU A 375 17.10 6.73 29.13
C GLU A 375 17.31 7.69 27.94
N GLU A 376 18.24 7.37 27.04
CA GLU A 376 18.42 8.14 25.81
C GLU A 376 17.25 7.94 24.86
N ALA A 377 16.68 6.73 24.80
CA ALA A 377 15.48 6.46 23.99
C ALA A 377 14.28 7.29 24.47
N LYS A 378 14.05 7.39 25.80
CA LYS A 378 13.01 8.23 26.40
C LYS A 378 13.23 9.71 26.07
N LYS A 379 14.45 10.22 26.28
CA LYS A 379 14.81 11.61 25.95
C LYS A 379 14.57 11.91 24.47
N LEU A 380 14.95 10.99 23.58
CA LEU A 380 14.78 11.14 22.15
C LEU A 380 13.30 11.24 21.75
N LEU A 381 12.42 10.42 22.36
CA LEU A 381 10.97 10.49 22.12
C LEU A 381 10.33 11.74 22.75
N HIS A 382 10.91 12.29 23.82
CA HIS A 382 10.48 13.58 24.35
C HIS A 382 10.84 14.74 23.42
N ILE A 383 12.08 14.78 22.93
CA ILE A 383 12.55 15.76 21.93
C ILE A 383 11.68 15.71 20.67
N MET A 384 11.26 14.51 20.23
CA MET A 384 10.32 14.35 19.12
C MET A 384 9.02 15.15 19.36
N THR A 385 8.43 15.03 20.56
CA THR A 385 7.22 15.77 20.93
C THR A 385 7.45 17.27 21.07
N GLU A 386 8.60 17.70 21.60
CA GLU A 386 8.98 19.11 21.71
C GLU A 386 9.15 19.76 20.32
N ASN A 387 9.65 18.99 19.35
CA ASN A 387 9.78 19.40 17.95
C ASN A 387 8.44 19.38 17.17
N GLY A 388 7.31 19.15 17.84
CA GLY A 388 5.98 19.15 17.24
C GLY A 388 5.66 17.92 16.39
N VAL A 389 6.47 16.86 16.47
CA VAL A 389 6.21 15.59 15.78
C VAL A 389 5.31 14.74 16.68
N GLU A 390 4.09 14.49 16.22
CA GLU A 390 3.11 13.73 17.00
C GLU A 390 3.54 12.27 17.17
N SER A 391 3.54 11.80 18.43
CA SER A 391 3.75 10.40 18.78
C SER A 391 2.67 9.52 18.16
N ASN A 392 3.10 8.47 17.47
CA ASN A 392 2.20 7.46 16.91
C ASN A 392 2.18 6.18 17.77
N TYR A 393 1.45 5.17 17.32
CA TYR A 393 1.33 3.89 18.03
C TYR A 393 2.67 3.20 18.29
N VAL A 394 3.67 3.39 17.41
CA VAL A 394 5.02 2.81 17.56
C VAL A 394 5.73 3.51 18.72
N SER A 395 5.65 4.85 18.80
CA SER A 395 6.24 5.63 19.89
C SER A 395 5.71 5.19 21.26
N TYR A 396 4.39 5.03 21.40
CA TYR A 396 3.79 4.50 22.64
C TYR A 396 4.25 3.06 22.92
N THR A 397 4.24 2.19 21.91
CA THR A 397 4.66 0.80 22.08
C THR A 397 6.12 0.70 22.53
N THR A 398 7.00 1.56 22.01
CA THR A 398 8.41 1.65 22.43
C THR A 398 8.53 2.13 23.87
N LEU A 399 7.83 3.21 24.28
CA LEU A 399 7.85 3.69 25.67
C LEU A 399 7.30 2.65 26.65
N ILE A 400 6.19 2.01 26.31
CA ILE A 400 5.60 0.90 27.09
C ILE A 400 6.62 -0.22 27.24
N GLY A 401 7.33 -0.58 26.16
CA GLY A 401 8.38 -1.60 26.18
C GLY A 401 9.58 -1.23 27.04
N ILE A 402 9.98 0.04 27.04
CA ILE A 402 11.03 0.56 27.92
C ILE A 402 10.61 0.38 29.40
N HIS A 403 9.46 0.94 29.79
CA HIS A 403 8.98 0.86 31.17
C HIS A 403 8.73 -0.59 31.61
N SER A 404 8.27 -1.46 30.70
CA SER A 404 8.10 -2.89 30.97
C SER A 404 9.41 -3.60 31.30
N LYS A 405 10.49 -3.27 30.59
CA LYS A 405 11.84 -3.81 30.84
C LYS A 405 12.47 -3.28 32.13
N GLU A 406 12.14 -2.05 32.51
CA GLU A 406 12.59 -1.43 33.78
C GLU A 406 11.80 -1.93 35.00
N GLY A 407 10.72 -2.69 34.79
CA GLY A 407 9.85 -3.19 35.85
C GLY A 407 8.73 -2.23 36.26
N ASP A 408 8.68 -1.02 35.68
CA ASP A 408 7.63 -0.02 35.94
C ASP A 408 6.35 -0.33 35.14
N MET A 409 5.68 -1.41 35.54
CA MET A 409 4.40 -1.81 34.95
C MET A 409 3.26 -0.82 35.23
N VAL A 410 3.44 0.11 36.18
CA VAL A 410 2.45 1.13 36.50
C VAL A 410 2.43 2.19 35.40
N GLU A 411 3.60 2.73 35.04
CA GLU A 411 3.70 3.71 33.96
C GLU A 411 3.43 3.05 32.60
N ALA A 412 3.93 1.83 32.37
CA ALA A 412 3.61 1.06 31.14
C ALA A 412 2.09 0.93 30.94
N ARG A 413 1.33 0.64 32.01
CA ARG A 413 -0.13 0.56 31.96
C ARG A 413 -0.82 1.91 31.79
N ARG A 414 -0.25 2.99 32.35
CA ARG A 414 -0.75 4.35 32.13
C ARG A 414 -0.60 4.76 30.67
N LEU A 415 0.58 4.55 30.08
CA LEU A 415 0.86 4.83 28.67
C LEU A 415 -0.04 4.01 27.72
N PHE A 416 -0.28 2.73 28.06
CA PHE A 416 -1.22 1.90 27.31
C PHE A 416 -2.64 2.49 27.28
N ARG A 417 -3.14 3.00 28.42
CA ARG A 417 -4.46 3.66 28.49
C ARG A 417 -4.49 5.03 27.80
N ASP A 418 -3.43 5.80 27.91
CA ASP A 418 -3.31 7.10 27.24
C ASP A 418 -3.35 6.94 25.71
N MET A 419 -2.66 5.91 25.19
CA MET A 419 -2.73 5.51 23.78
C MET A 419 -4.17 5.24 23.33
N GLU A 420 -4.94 4.47 24.10
CA GLU A 420 -6.36 4.20 23.80
C GLU A 420 -7.23 5.46 23.87
N GLY A 421 -7.00 6.31 24.89
CA GLY A 421 -7.74 7.56 25.10
C GLY A 421 -7.54 8.58 23.96
N LYS A 422 -6.36 8.58 23.34
CA LYS A 422 -6.04 9.43 22.17
C LYS A 422 -6.51 8.84 20.84
N GLY A 423 -7.30 7.76 20.86
CA GLY A 423 -7.86 7.14 19.66
C GLY A 423 -6.89 6.23 18.90
N SER A 424 -5.67 6.01 19.41
CA SER A 424 -4.73 5.03 18.86
C SER A 424 -5.11 3.64 19.33
N ARG A 425 -5.44 2.73 18.41
CA ARG A 425 -5.79 1.35 18.75
C ARG A 425 -4.52 0.54 19.04
N PRO A 426 -4.39 -0.10 20.22
CA PRO A 426 -3.28 -1.00 20.51
C PRO A 426 -3.23 -2.14 19.50
N SER A 427 -2.02 -2.44 19.00
CA SER A 427 -1.78 -3.53 18.06
C SER A 427 -1.49 -4.85 18.79
N VAL A 428 -1.45 -5.97 18.05
CA VAL A 428 -0.97 -7.27 18.59
C VAL A 428 0.42 -7.12 19.23
N VAL A 429 1.31 -6.33 18.61
CA VAL A 429 2.66 -6.06 19.16
C VAL A 429 2.57 -5.32 20.50
N THR A 430 1.71 -4.32 20.63
CA THR A 430 1.54 -3.55 21.86
C THR A 430 1.04 -4.44 23.01
N TYR A 431 0.11 -5.35 22.73
CA TYR A 431 -0.33 -6.36 23.70
C TYR A 431 0.79 -7.33 24.06
N ASN A 432 1.55 -7.82 23.09
CA ASN A 432 2.68 -8.72 23.32
C ASN A 432 3.74 -8.08 24.22
N VAL A 433 4.04 -6.80 24.06
CA VAL A 433 4.96 -6.04 24.93
C VAL A 433 4.45 -5.99 26.37
N MET A 434 3.17 -5.71 26.59
CA MET A 434 2.58 -5.71 27.93
C MET A 434 2.58 -7.11 28.57
N ILE A 435 2.23 -8.14 27.79
CA ILE A 435 2.21 -9.54 28.24
C ILE A 435 3.61 -9.98 28.63
N ASP A 436 4.62 -9.77 27.78
CA ASP A 436 6.02 -10.08 28.08
C ASP A 436 6.53 -9.32 29.31
N GLY A 437 6.18 -8.03 29.43
CA GLY A 437 6.46 -7.21 30.61
C GLY A 437 5.88 -7.82 31.90
N TYR A 438 4.61 -8.20 31.90
CA TYR A 438 3.99 -8.85 33.07
C TYR A 438 4.62 -10.21 33.38
N ILE A 439 4.97 -11.02 32.38
CA ILE A 439 5.65 -12.30 32.58
C ILE A 439 7.01 -12.11 33.24
N LYS A 440 7.85 -11.20 32.71
CA LYS A 440 9.19 -10.91 33.24
C LYS A 440 9.15 -10.33 34.65
N ASN A 441 8.11 -9.59 34.98
CA ASN A 441 7.86 -9.04 36.32
C ASN A 441 7.04 -9.99 37.22
N GLY A 442 6.94 -11.29 36.89
CA GLY A 442 6.34 -12.34 37.73
C GLY A 442 4.80 -12.32 37.81
N SER A 443 4.14 -11.43 37.09
CA SER A 443 2.69 -11.19 37.16
C SER A 443 1.90 -11.97 36.11
N ILE A 444 2.04 -13.30 36.09
CA ILE A 444 1.45 -14.16 35.03
C ILE A 444 -0.09 -14.06 34.91
N ARG A 445 -0.79 -13.81 36.02
CA ARG A 445 -2.25 -13.61 36.01
C ARG A 445 -2.67 -12.39 35.20
N GLU A 446 -1.88 -11.32 35.25
CA GLU A 446 -2.13 -10.10 34.49
C GLU A 446 -1.82 -10.32 33.00
N ALA A 447 -0.77 -11.07 32.67
CA ALA A 447 -0.47 -11.48 31.30
C ALA A 447 -1.64 -12.27 30.67
N GLU A 448 -2.21 -13.23 31.39
CA GLU A 448 -3.39 -13.99 30.93
C GLU A 448 -4.63 -13.10 30.79
N ARG A 449 -4.81 -12.10 31.66
CA ARG A 449 -5.90 -11.12 31.51
C ARG A 449 -5.75 -10.31 30.23
N PHE A 450 -4.54 -9.85 29.91
CA PHE A 450 -4.26 -9.12 28.67
C PHE A 450 -4.47 -10.00 27.42
N LYS A 451 -4.12 -11.29 27.44
CA LYS A 451 -4.49 -12.24 26.35
C LYS A 451 -6.00 -12.30 26.13
N LYS A 452 -6.79 -12.41 27.20
CA LYS A 452 -8.26 -12.44 27.09
C LYS A 452 -8.83 -11.11 26.60
N GLU A 453 -8.22 -9.99 26.99
CA GLU A 453 -8.64 -8.66 26.55
C GLU A 453 -8.40 -8.46 25.05
N MET A 454 -7.23 -8.87 24.52
CA MET A 454 -6.95 -8.76 23.09
C MET A 454 -7.92 -9.61 22.25
N GLU A 455 -8.25 -10.82 22.70
CA GLU A 455 -9.23 -11.69 22.04
C GLU A 455 -10.62 -11.04 22.01
N LYS A 456 -11.06 -10.43 23.12
CA LYS A 456 -12.35 -9.71 23.20
C LYS A 456 -12.42 -8.50 22.27
N LYS A 457 -11.28 -7.87 21.97
CA LYS A 457 -11.19 -6.76 21.01
C LYS A 457 -11.05 -7.24 19.55
N GLY A 458 -11.15 -8.54 19.30
CA GLY A 458 -11.05 -9.14 17.96
C GLY A 458 -9.63 -9.26 17.43
N LEU A 459 -8.62 -9.07 18.28
CA LEU A 459 -7.22 -9.33 17.92
C LEU A 459 -6.90 -10.81 18.12
N VAL A 460 -6.27 -11.42 17.13
CA VAL A 460 -5.88 -12.83 17.18
C VAL A 460 -4.49 -12.94 17.85
N PRO A 461 -4.36 -13.67 18.97
CA PRO A 461 -3.06 -13.96 19.56
C PRO A 461 -2.13 -14.66 18.58
N ASP A 462 -0.90 -14.16 18.46
CA ASP A 462 0.10 -14.71 17.55
C ASP A 462 1.10 -15.63 18.28
N VAL A 463 2.05 -16.16 17.53
CA VAL A 463 3.08 -17.07 18.04
C VAL A 463 3.88 -16.42 19.18
N TYR A 464 4.11 -15.10 19.14
CA TYR A 464 4.82 -14.38 20.19
C TYR A 464 3.98 -14.24 21.46
N THR A 465 2.66 -14.01 21.34
CA THR A 465 1.75 -14.02 22.49
C THR A 465 1.83 -15.33 23.25
N TYR A 466 1.70 -16.45 22.53
CA TYR A 466 1.74 -17.78 23.14
C TYR A 466 3.13 -18.10 23.68
N ALA A 467 4.21 -17.83 22.93
CA ALA A 467 5.58 -18.09 23.37
C ALA A 467 5.90 -17.37 24.69
N ALA A 468 5.49 -16.12 24.86
CA ALA A 468 5.72 -15.37 26.09
C ALA A 468 5.00 -16.00 27.30
N ILE A 469 3.73 -16.38 27.15
CA ILE A 469 2.94 -16.97 28.24
C ILE A 469 3.40 -18.39 28.55
N VAL A 470 3.73 -19.18 27.52
CA VAL A 470 4.35 -20.51 27.65
C VAL A 470 5.66 -20.41 28.43
N HIS A 471 6.56 -19.53 28.02
CA HIS A 471 7.81 -19.28 28.72
C HIS A 471 7.56 -18.90 30.19
N GLY A 472 6.59 -18.01 30.44
CA GLY A 472 6.20 -17.62 31.79
C GLY A 472 5.70 -18.77 32.66
N HIS A 473 4.91 -19.70 32.11
CA HIS A 473 4.46 -20.89 32.85
C HIS A 473 5.59 -21.90 33.06
N CYS A 474 6.49 -22.08 32.07
CA CYS A 474 7.68 -22.92 32.22
C CYS A 474 8.61 -22.42 33.34
N VAL A 475 8.90 -21.11 33.38
CA VAL A 475 9.76 -20.51 34.43
C VAL A 475 9.12 -20.62 35.82
N ASN A 476 7.79 -20.60 35.90
CA ASN A 476 7.04 -20.78 37.14
C ASN A 476 6.77 -22.25 37.52
N GLY A 477 7.37 -23.22 36.81
CA GLY A 477 7.22 -24.65 37.08
C GLY A 477 5.84 -25.23 36.77
N LYS A 478 5.02 -24.55 35.97
CA LYS A 478 3.67 -24.99 35.56
C LYS A 478 3.68 -25.55 34.14
N VAL A 479 4.56 -26.51 33.88
CA VAL A 479 4.85 -27.00 32.53
C VAL A 479 3.63 -27.64 31.87
N ASP A 480 2.75 -28.31 32.61
CA ASP A 480 1.50 -28.85 32.07
C ASP A 480 0.56 -27.78 31.50
N VAL A 481 0.53 -26.59 32.12
CA VAL A 481 -0.24 -25.45 31.59
C VAL A 481 0.42 -24.95 30.31
N ALA A 482 1.75 -24.87 30.30
CA ALA A 482 2.53 -24.45 29.14
C ALA A 482 2.32 -25.39 27.94
N LEU A 483 2.33 -26.71 28.16
CA LEU A 483 2.04 -27.73 27.14
C LEU A 483 0.65 -27.54 26.52
N ARG A 484 -0.38 -27.33 27.35
CA ARG A 484 -1.75 -27.08 26.85
C ARG A 484 -1.83 -25.82 25.99
N LEU A 485 -1.15 -24.75 26.39
CA LEU A 485 -1.09 -23.51 25.62
C LEU A 485 -0.31 -23.67 24.31
N PHE A 486 0.74 -24.49 24.32
CA PHE A 486 1.52 -24.82 23.12
C PHE A 486 0.70 -25.61 22.09
N GLU A 487 -0.13 -26.54 22.54
CA GLU A 487 -1.06 -27.27 21.66
C GLU A 487 -2.24 -26.38 21.19
N GLU A 488 -2.78 -25.51 22.06
CA GLU A 488 -3.79 -24.52 21.67
C GLU A 488 -3.27 -23.62 20.53
N MET A 489 -2.01 -23.19 20.61
CA MET A 489 -1.35 -22.38 19.58
C MET A 489 -1.39 -23.09 18.21
N LYS A 490 -1.03 -24.38 18.16
CA LYS A 490 -1.07 -25.18 16.92
C LYS A 490 -2.50 -25.33 16.39
N LEU A 491 -3.46 -25.63 17.25
CA LEU A 491 -4.87 -25.83 16.88
C LEU A 491 -5.49 -24.55 16.28
N ARG A 492 -5.06 -23.37 16.73
CA ARG A 492 -5.51 -22.08 16.18
C ARG A 492 -4.75 -21.65 14.92
N GLY A 493 -3.90 -22.50 14.36
CA GLY A 493 -3.16 -22.24 13.13
C GLY A 493 -1.91 -21.36 13.31
N ALA A 494 -1.52 -21.03 14.55
CA ALA A 494 -0.27 -20.34 14.83
C ALA A 494 0.88 -21.37 14.83
N LYS A 495 1.72 -21.35 13.79
CA LYS A 495 2.84 -22.27 13.66
C LYS A 495 3.91 -21.93 14.71
N PRO A 496 4.27 -22.87 15.63
CA PRO A 496 5.34 -22.62 16.59
C PRO A 496 6.65 -22.23 15.88
N ASN A 497 7.36 -21.24 16.42
CA ASN A 497 8.69 -20.85 15.95
C ASN A 497 9.78 -21.42 16.87
N VAL A 498 11.05 -21.18 16.51
CA VAL A 498 12.23 -21.58 17.30
C VAL A 498 12.05 -21.20 18.79
N VAL A 499 11.65 -19.96 19.07
CA VAL A 499 11.48 -19.46 20.45
C VAL A 499 10.45 -20.26 21.25
N ALA A 500 9.31 -20.59 20.64
CA ALA A 500 8.24 -21.35 21.30
C ALA A 500 8.69 -22.79 21.63
N TYR A 501 9.37 -23.46 20.70
CA TYR A 501 9.96 -24.78 20.93
C TYR A 501 11.04 -24.74 22.00
N THR A 502 12.00 -23.81 21.91
CA THR A 502 13.07 -23.63 22.90
C THR A 502 12.50 -23.40 24.31
N ALA A 503 11.46 -22.58 24.45
CA ALA A 503 10.81 -22.32 25.74
C ALA A 503 10.14 -23.57 26.34
N MET A 504 9.44 -24.37 25.53
CA MET A 504 8.81 -25.62 25.98
C MET A 504 9.84 -26.68 26.34
N ILE A 505 10.81 -26.92 25.46
CA ILE A 505 11.86 -27.93 25.64
C ILE A 505 12.69 -27.59 26.89
N SER A 506 13.05 -26.32 27.08
CA SER A 506 13.75 -25.87 28.29
C SER A 506 12.90 -26.06 29.55
N GLY A 507 11.59 -25.80 29.49
CA GLY A 507 10.67 -26.04 30.60
C GLY A 507 10.59 -27.51 31.00
N LEU A 508 10.37 -28.40 30.03
CA LEU A 508 10.31 -29.85 30.24
C LEU A 508 11.64 -30.42 30.76
N ALA A 509 12.76 -29.98 30.19
CA ALA A 509 14.10 -30.37 30.62
C ALA A 509 14.37 -29.99 32.08
N LYS A 510 13.95 -28.79 32.52
CA LYS A 510 14.09 -28.34 33.92
C LYS A 510 13.19 -29.11 34.90
N GLU A 511 12.02 -29.55 34.47
CA GLU A 511 11.12 -30.37 35.28
C GLU A 511 11.62 -31.83 35.39
N GLY A 512 12.43 -32.29 34.43
CA GLY A 512 12.94 -33.66 34.33
C GLY A 512 12.10 -34.55 33.42
N ARG A 513 11.30 -33.98 32.52
CA ARG A 513 10.49 -34.74 31.53
C ARG A 513 11.27 -34.88 30.23
N SER A 514 12.41 -35.57 30.30
CA SER A 514 13.37 -35.61 29.19
C SER A 514 12.78 -36.26 27.92
N GLU A 515 11.97 -37.33 28.03
CA GLU A 515 11.35 -37.98 26.85
C GLU A 515 10.48 -37.01 26.02
N GLU A 516 9.60 -36.25 26.68
CA GLU A 516 8.74 -35.26 26.01
C GLU A 516 9.55 -34.10 25.42
N ALA A 517 10.65 -33.71 26.09
CA ALA A 517 11.56 -32.69 25.59
C ALA A 517 12.25 -33.14 24.28
N PHE A 518 12.70 -34.40 24.20
CA PHE A 518 13.25 -34.97 22.96
C PHE A 518 12.21 -35.08 21.85
N GLN A 519 10.98 -35.48 22.18
CA GLN A 519 9.92 -35.56 21.18
C GLN A 519 9.56 -34.18 20.58
N LEU A 520 9.57 -33.11 21.39
CA LEU A 520 9.40 -31.75 20.88
C LEU A 520 10.60 -31.28 20.04
N TYR A 521 11.81 -31.73 20.35
CA TYR A 521 13.00 -31.44 19.55
C TYR A 521 12.91 -32.08 18.17
N ASP A 522 12.50 -33.34 18.07
CA ASP A 522 12.29 -34.02 16.79
C ASP A 522 11.18 -33.34 15.96
N ASN A 523 10.10 -32.93 16.61
CA ASN A 523 9.03 -32.16 15.98
C ASN A 523 9.53 -30.81 15.43
N MET A 524 10.47 -30.16 16.11
CA MET A 524 11.08 -28.90 15.65
C MET A 524 11.91 -29.13 14.37
N LEU A 525 12.69 -30.22 14.32
CA LEU A 525 13.46 -30.59 13.13
C LEU A 525 12.56 -30.95 11.95
N ALA A 526 11.50 -31.73 12.20
CA ALA A 526 10.51 -32.09 11.18
C ALA A 526 9.78 -30.86 10.61
N ALA A 527 9.65 -29.79 11.38
CA ALA A 527 9.11 -28.51 10.94
C ALA A 527 10.10 -27.65 10.12
N GLY A 528 11.33 -28.14 9.89
CA GLY A 528 12.38 -27.43 9.15
C GLY A 528 13.03 -26.29 9.93
N LEU A 529 12.89 -26.27 11.26
CA LEU A 529 13.48 -25.25 12.12
C LEU A 529 14.86 -25.71 12.60
N THR A 530 15.86 -24.83 12.53
CA THR A 530 17.21 -25.10 13.04
C THR A 530 17.26 -24.80 14.54
N PRO A 531 17.53 -25.79 15.40
CA PRO A 531 17.75 -25.59 16.83
C PRO A 531 19.00 -24.75 17.08
N ASP A 532 18.99 -23.98 18.16
CA ASP A 532 20.20 -23.34 18.66
C ASP A 532 21.11 -24.37 19.36
N ASP A 533 22.43 -24.19 19.28
CA ASP A 533 23.43 -25.11 19.89
C ASP A 533 23.26 -25.24 21.41
N THR A 534 22.72 -24.19 22.03
CA THR A 534 22.44 -24.12 23.47
C THR A 534 21.32 -25.07 23.90
N LEU A 535 20.31 -25.29 23.04
CA LEU A 535 19.14 -26.12 23.32
C LEU A 535 19.52 -27.60 23.35
N TYR A 536 20.36 -28.04 22.41
CA TYR A 536 20.88 -29.41 22.40
C TYR A 536 21.73 -29.68 23.65
N SER A 537 22.61 -28.73 24.01
CA SER A 537 23.44 -28.83 25.22
C SER A 537 22.58 -28.92 26.50
N MET A 538 21.48 -28.15 26.58
CA MET A 538 20.52 -28.23 27.70
C MET A 538 19.76 -29.57 27.75
N LEU A 539 19.33 -30.09 26.60
CA LEU A 539 18.67 -31.40 26.49
C LEU A 539 19.58 -32.54 26.99
N VAL A 540 20.83 -32.57 26.54
CA VAL A 540 21.82 -33.56 26.99
C VAL A 540 22.12 -33.42 28.49
N GLY A 541 22.20 -32.19 28.99
CA GLY A 541 22.33 -31.92 30.43
C GLY A 541 21.18 -32.48 31.26
N SER A 542 19.95 -32.43 30.75
CA SER A 542 18.75 -32.93 31.44
C SER A 542 18.77 -34.44 31.69
N LEU A 543 19.37 -35.22 30.77
CA LEU A 543 19.54 -36.67 30.91
C LEU A 543 20.44 -37.06 32.08
N HIS A 544 21.39 -36.20 32.45
CA HIS A 544 22.25 -36.43 33.61
C HIS A 544 21.59 -36.05 34.94
N THR A 545 20.60 -35.15 34.91
CA THR A 545 19.79 -34.79 36.09
C THR A 545 18.68 -35.80 36.36
N ASP A 546 18.11 -36.41 35.31
CA ASP A 546 17.04 -37.41 35.42
C ASP A 546 17.56 -38.71 36.07
N LYS A 547 18.76 -39.16 35.67
CA LYS A 547 19.44 -40.31 36.28
C LYS A 547 19.72 -40.13 37.79
N ARG A 548 20.00 -38.91 38.25
CA ARG A 548 20.23 -38.64 39.69
C ARG A 548 18.94 -38.66 40.53
N LYS A 549 17.77 -38.49 39.93
CA LYS A 549 16.48 -38.62 40.64
C LYS A 549 16.05 -40.08 40.82
N HIS A 550 16.56 -40.99 39.99
CA HIS A 550 16.32 -42.43 40.10
C HIS A 550 17.41 -43.20 40.86
N GLU A 551 18.48 -42.51 41.30
CA GLU A 551 19.58 -43.08 42.07
C GLU A 551 19.78 -42.33 43.41
N ILE A 552 18.81 -42.37 44.32
CA ILE A 552 19.03 -42.27 45.78
C ILE A 552 18.04 -43.26 46.44
N PRO A 553 18.50 -44.12 47.39
CA PRO A 553 17.98 -45.47 47.61
C PRO A 553 16.55 -45.59 48.13
#